data_AF-A0A2G9P7S2-F1
#
_entry.id   AF-A0A2G9P7S2-F1
#
_cell.length_a   1.000
_cell.length_b   1.000
_cell.length_c   1.000
_cell.angle_alpha   90.00
_cell.angle_beta   90.00
_cell.angle_gamma   90.00
#
_symmetry.space_group_name_H-M   'P 1'
#
loop_
_entity.id
_entity.type
_entity.pdbx_description
1 polymer ?
#
loop_
_entity_poly.entity_id
_entity_poly.type
_entity_poly.pdbx_seq_one_letter_code
_entity_poly.pdbx_strand_id
1 'polypeptide(L)'
;CRVTNCENCFSRNFCTKCNDGFYLHKGVCYSTCPEGFIAANGTMECSSEQCEMSEWGSWSHCSRPAKQCWKKKGTQVRSRKVLKAPLGEASLCPVNKERRKCTVLQTPCPKGDTWLKWSSEV
;
A
#
# COMPACT_ATOMS: atom_id res chain seq x y z
N CYS A 1 23.67 3.46 -30.18
CA CYS A 1 22.92 4.17 -29.13
C CYS A 1 23.71 5.37 -28.63
N ARG A 2 23.09 6.52 -28.35
CA ARG A 2 23.74 7.61 -27.58
C ARG A 2 23.46 7.51 -26.08
N VAL A 3 22.41 6.76 -25.71
CA VAL A 3 22.04 6.50 -24.32
C VAL A 3 23.11 5.61 -23.65
N THR A 4 23.60 6.04 -22.48
CA THR A 4 24.58 5.31 -21.66
C THR A 4 23.96 4.08 -21.01
N ASN A 5 24.71 2.99 -20.89
CA ASN A 5 24.27 1.72 -20.30
C ASN A 5 23.06 1.07 -21.00
N CYS A 6 22.95 1.30 -22.30
CA CYS A 6 21.89 0.77 -23.15
C CYS A 6 22.40 -0.38 -24.01
N GLU A 7 21.74 -1.54 -23.95
CA GLU A 7 22.03 -2.73 -24.74
C GLU A 7 21.37 -2.65 -26.12
N ASN A 8 20.10 -2.22 -26.19
CA ASN A 8 19.37 -2.13 -27.44
C ASN A 8 18.61 -0.81 -27.57
N CYS A 9 18.59 -0.22 -28.78
CA CYS A 9 17.92 1.05 -29.03
C CYS A 9 16.88 0.97 -30.12
N PHE A 10 15.75 1.65 -29.89
CA PHE A 10 14.78 1.98 -30.93
C PHE A 10 15.23 3.19 -31.76
N SER A 11 15.88 4.18 -31.12
CA SER A 11 16.39 5.38 -31.79
C SER A 11 17.67 5.89 -31.14
N ARG A 12 18.32 6.91 -31.72
CA ARG A 12 19.60 7.46 -31.23
C ARG A 12 19.55 7.85 -29.74
N ASN A 13 18.39 8.32 -29.26
CA ASN A 13 18.15 8.74 -27.87
C ASN A 13 17.11 7.87 -27.13
N PHE A 14 16.66 6.76 -27.70
CA PHE A 14 15.60 5.94 -27.10
C PHE A 14 16.08 4.50 -26.97
N CYS A 15 16.37 4.10 -25.74
CA CYS A 15 16.75 2.75 -25.36
C CYS A 15 15.51 1.86 -25.19
N THR A 16 15.59 0.61 -25.63
CA THR A 16 14.56 -0.41 -25.41
C THR A 16 15.01 -1.48 -24.42
N LYS A 17 16.31 -1.65 -24.21
CA LYS A 17 16.86 -2.60 -23.23
C LYS A 17 18.13 -2.04 -22.60
N CYS A 18 18.18 -1.97 -21.28
CA CYS A 18 19.36 -1.54 -20.53
C CYS A 18 20.27 -2.72 -20.20
N ASN A 19 21.55 -2.42 -19.93
CA ASN A 19 22.49 -3.39 -19.39
C ASN A 19 22.06 -3.90 -18.01
N ASP A 20 22.53 -5.09 -17.63
CA ASP A 20 22.24 -5.65 -16.32
C ASP A 20 22.64 -4.69 -15.18
N GLY A 21 21.74 -4.51 -14.22
CA GLY A 21 21.92 -3.60 -13.08
C GLY A 21 21.47 -2.16 -13.33
N PHE A 22 20.94 -1.84 -14.52
CA PHE A 22 20.33 -0.55 -14.83
C PHE A 22 18.82 -0.66 -15.06
N TYR A 23 18.10 0.39 -14.71
CA TYR A 23 16.66 0.48 -14.82
C TYR A 23 16.26 1.41 -15.97
N LEU A 24 15.45 0.90 -16.88
CA LEU A 24 14.90 1.66 -18.01
C LEU A 24 13.78 2.59 -17.53
N HIS A 25 13.89 3.87 -17.84
CA HIS A 25 12.85 4.85 -17.62
C HIS A 25 12.75 5.80 -18.82
N LYS A 26 11.59 5.83 -19.50
CA LYS A 26 11.32 6.71 -20.66
C LYS A 26 12.41 6.65 -21.75
N GLY A 27 12.97 5.47 -21.99
CA GLY A 27 14.02 5.25 -22.99
C GLY A 27 15.44 5.62 -22.55
N VAL A 28 15.66 5.86 -21.25
CA VAL A 28 16.97 6.15 -20.66
C VAL A 28 17.26 5.15 -19.53
N CYS A 29 18.52 4.74 -19.37
CA CYS A 29 18.95 3.79 -18.35
C CYS A 29 19.54 4.50 -17.14
N TYR A 30 19.02 4.21 -15.94
CA TYR A 30 19.46 4.77 -14.67
C TYR A 30 20.00 3.67 -13.75
N SER A 31 21.02 3.96 -12.92
CA SER A 31 21.52 3.00 -11.93
C SER A 31 20.57 2.82 -10.74
N THR A 32 19.75 3.84 -10.46
CA THR A 32 18.70 3.85 -9.44
C THR A 32 17.53 4.69 -9.96
N CYS A 33 16.30 4.34 -9.59
CA CYS A 33 15.13 5.05 -10.10
C CYS A 33 15.02 6.48 -9.51
N PRO A 34 14.61 7.48 -10.33
CA PRO A 34 14.42 8.85 -9.89
C PRO A 34 13.25 9.00 -8.90
N GLU A 35 13.16 10.15 -8.22
CA GLU A 35 12.14 10.40 -7.18
C GLU A 35 10.70 10.08 -7.65
N GLY A 36 9.98 9.27 -6.85
CA GLY A 36 8.62 8.83 -7.16
C GLY A 36 8.53 7.60 -8.08
N PHE A 37 9.66 6.94 -8.35
CA PHE A 37 9.75 5.69 -9.09
C PHE A 37 10.51 4.65 -8.28
N ILE A 38 10.04 3.41 -8.29
CA ILE A 38 10.73 2.28 -7.67
C ILE A 38 11.16 1.31 -8.78
N ALA A 39 12.32 0.69 -8.57
CA ALA A 39 12.70 -0.51 -9.27
C ALA A 39 11.67 -1.61 -8.98
N ALA A 40 10.94 -2.06 -10.01
CA ALA A 40 10.03 -3.17 -9.84
C ALA A 40 10.85 -4.46 -9.64
N ASN A 41 10.65 -5.15 -8.51
CA ASN A 41 11.38 -6.38 -8.20
C ASN A 41 11.17 -7.42 -9.31
N GLY A 42 12.24 -7.76 -10.02
CA GLY A 42 12.23 -8.72 -11.12
C GLY A 42 12.17 -8.11 -12.54
N THR A 43 12.04 -6.79 -12.68
CA THR A 43 12.12 -6.12 -13.99
C THR A 43 13.10 -4.95 -13.95
N MET A 44 13.91 -4.82 -14.99
CA MET A 44 14.91 -3.75 -15.16
C MET A 44 14.25 -2.45 -15.63
N GLU A 45 13.15 -2.06 -15.01
CA GLU A 45 12.34 -0.91 -15.41
C GLU A 45 11.92 -0.09 -14.18
N CYS A 46 12.04 1.23 -14.30
CA CYS A 46 11.53 2.15 -13.29
C CYS A 46 10.04 2.35 -13.49
N SER A 47 9.27 1.74 -12.60
CA SER A 47 7.84 1.96 -12.51
C SER A 47 7.57 3.09 -11.55
N SER A 48 6.72 4.03 -11.98
CA SER A 48 6.24 5.06 -11.08
C SER A 48 5.41 4.43 -9.98
N GLU A 49 5.43 5.04 -8.81
CA GLU A 49 4.48 4.87 -7.70
C GLU A 49 3.03 5.23 -8.10
N GLN A 50 2.68 5.23 -9.39
CA GLN A 50 1.34 5.47 -9.94
C GLN A 50 0.47 4.24 -9.72
N CYS A 51 0.46 3.77 -8.48
CA CYS A 51 -0.73 3.17 -7.95
C CYS A 51 -1.79 4.28 -7.90
N GLU A 52 -2.54 4.41 -8.98
CA GLU A 52 -3.68 5.30 -9.03
C GLU A 52 -4.69 4.74 -8.03
N MET A 53 -4.89 5.45 -6.94
CA MET A 53 -5.77 5.02 -5.85
C MET A 53 -7.03 5.86 -5.88
N SER A 54 -8.14 5.26 -5.47
CA SER A 54 -9.39 5.99 -5.30
C SER A 54 -9.24 7.06 -4.23
N GLU A 55 -10.18 8.00 -4.21
CA GLU A 55 -10.39 8.83 -3.03
C GLU A 55 -10.57 7.94 -1.79
N TRP A 56 -10.12 8.45 -0.64
CA TRP A 56 -10.27 7.76 0.62
C TRP A 56 -11.75 7.60 0.97
N GLY A 57 -12.13 6.39 1.38
CA GLY A 57 -13.43 6.20 2.01
C GLY A 57 -13.55 6.98 3.32
N SER A 58 -14.79 7.18 3.76
CA SER A 58 -15.09 7.76 5.06
C SER A 58 -14.42 6.98 6.19
N TRP A 59 -13.97 7.69 7.22
CA TRP A 59 -13.48 7.06 8.44
C TRP A 59 -14.57 6.21 9.08
N SER A 60 -14.21 5.00 9.50
CA SER A 60 -15.09 4.18 10.33
C SER A 60 -15.49 4.90 11.61
N HIS A 61 -16.55 4.43 12.27
CA HIS A 61 -16.83 4.84 13.64
C HIS A 61 -15.60 4.62 14.52
N CYS A 62 -15.41 5.54 15.47
CA CYS A 62 -14.35 5.43 16.47
C CYS A 62 -14.63 4.20 17.33
N SER A 63 -13.90 3.13 17.09
CA SER A 63 -14.07 1.85 17.77
C SER A 63 -12.96 1.64 18.79
N ARG A 64 -13.25 0.95 19.88
CA ARG A 64 -12.24 0.56 20.87
C ARG A 64 -12.45 -0.90 21.25
N PRO A 65 -11.38 -1.69 21.46
CA PRO A 65 -11.52 -3.06 21.93
C PRO A 65 -12.36 -3.13 23.21
N ALA A 66 -13.29 -4.08 23.30
CA ALA A 66 -14.17 -4.25 24.46
C ALA A 66 -13.38 -4.34 25.78
N LYS A 67 -12.23 -5.04 25.78
CA LYS A 67 -11.31 -5.17 26.93
C LYS A 67 -10.75 -3.85 27.46
N GLN A 68 -10.82 -2.78 26.66
CA GLN A 68 -10.29 -1.46 27.01
C GLN A 68 -11.41 -0.47 27.34
N CYS A 69 -12.57 -0.98 27.78
CA CYS A 69 -13.82 -0.23 27.99
C CYS A 69 -13.67 1.08 28.79
N TRP A 70 -12.71 1.10 29.70
CA TRP A 70 -12.37 2.22 30.58
C TRP A 70 -11.55 3.34 29.92
N LYS A 71 -10.91 3.12 28.76
CA LYS A 71 -10.10 4.14 28.07
C LYS A 71 -10.96 5.01 27.15
N LYS A 72 -10.69 6.32 27.15
CA LYS A 72 -11.26 7.26 26.16
C LYS A 72 -10.62 7.18 24.76
N LYS A 73 -9.66 6.27 24.53
CA LYS A 73 -8.86 6.20 23.28
C LYS A 73 -9.35 5.09 22.37
N GLY A 74 -9.90 5.43 21.21
CA GLY A 74 -10.28 4.49 20.16
C GLY A 74 -9.39 4.59 18.92
N THR A 75 -9.78 3.81 17.92
CA THR A 75 -9.16 3.74 16.60
C THR A 75 -10.23 3.86 15.51
N GLN A 76 -9.95 4.68 14.51
CA GLN A 76 -10.69 4.70 13.25
C GLN A 76 -9.83 4.10 12.15
N VAL A 77 -10.48 3.37 11.24
CA VAL A 77 -9.86 2.79 10.06
C VAL A 77 -10.57 3.35 8.84
N ARG A 78 -9.80 3.74 7.84
CA ARG A 78 -10.33 3.99 6.49
C ARG A 78 -9.58 3.14 5.49
N SER A 79 -10.24 2.82 4.39
CA SER A 79 -9.64 2.09 3.28
C SER A 79 -9.91 2.81 1.97
N ARG A 80 -8.94 2.75 1.06
CA ARG A 80 -9.10 3.15 -0.35
C ARG A 80 -8.84 1.96 -1.25
N LYS A 81 -9.31 2.01 -2.48
CA LYS A 81 -9.04 0.97 -3.49
C LYS A 81 -7.87 1.41 -4.35
N VAL A 82 -7.08 0.45 -4.80
CA VAL A 82 -6.11 0.66 -5.88
C VAL A 82 -6.88 0.54 -7.19
N LEU A 83 -7.01 1.63 -7.94
CA LEU A 83 -7.69 1.68 -9.23
C LEU A 83 -6.77 1.20 -10.36
N LYS A 84 -5.49 1.59 -10.31
CA LYS A 84 -4.46 1.16 -11.25
C LYS A 84 -3.27 0.67 -10.45
N ALA A 85 -2.83 -0.55 -10.69
CA ALA A 85 -1.60 -1.11 -10.13
C ALA A 85 -0.60 -1.34 -11.27
N PRO A 86 0.71 -1.13 -11.07
CA PRO A 86 1.69 -1.57 -12.04
C PRO A 86 1.58 -3.09 -12.21
N LEU A 87 1.45 -3.54 -13.46
CA LEU A 87 1.40 -4.96 -13.86
C LEU A 87 0.23 -5.79 -13.32
N GLY A 88 -0.80 -5.16 -12.73
CA GLY A 88 -1.94 -5.87 -12.14
C GLY A 88 -1.66 -6.44 -10.74
N GLU A 89 -0.46 -6.20 -10.19
CA GLU A 89 -0.08 -6.66 -8.87
C GLU A 89 -0.31 -5.56 -7.82
N ALA A 90 -1.48 -5.60 -7.17
CA ALA A 90 -1.85 -4.66 -6.12
C ALA A 90 -0.94 -4.70 -4.87
N SER A 91 -0.10 -5.73 -4.74
CA SER A 91 0.92 -5.91 -3.69
C SER A 91 2.09 -4.94 -3.83
N LEU A 92 2.36 -4.42 -5.03
CA LEU A 92 3.40 -3.43 -5.29
C LEU A 92 2.96 -2.01 -4.89
N CYS A 93 1.70 -1.83 -4.53
CA CYS A 93 1.15 -0.55 -4.12
C CYS A 93 1.28 -0.31 -2.61
N PRO A 94 1.37 0.96 -2.19
CA PRO A 94 1.40 1.30 -0.77
C PRO A 94 0.11 0.83 -0.06
N VAL A 95 0.24 0.52 1.23
CA VAL A 95 -0.84 -0.02 2.06
C VAL A 95 -2.09 0.85 1.97
N ASN A 96 -3.18 0.23 1.54
CA ASN A 96 -4.46 0.89 1.24
C ASN A 96 -5.41 1.03 2.45
N LYS A 97 -4.90 0.76 3.67
CA LYS A 97 -5.61 0.88 4.94
C LYS A 97 -4.88 1.84 5.87
N GLU A 98 -5.58 2.88 6.30
CA GLU A 98 -5.04 3.87 7.22
C GLU A 98 -5.74 3.79 8.57
N ARG A 99 -4.99 4.05 9.64
CA ARG A 99 -5.44 3.91 11.01
C ARG A 99 -5.13 5.19 11.79
N ARG A 100 -6.15 5.79 12.40
CA ARG A 100 -6.03 7.02 13.18
C ARG A 100 -6.54 6.83 14.61
N LYS A 101 -5.88 7.49 15.57
CA LYS A 101 -6.32 7.57 16.96
C LYS A 101 -7.49 8.54 17.07
N CYS A 102 -8.52 8.15 17.81
CA CYS A 102 -9.70 8.98 18.05
C CYS A 102 -10.11 8.91 19.52
N THR A 103 -10.96 9.83 19.95
CA THR A 103 -11.50 9.84 21.32
C THR A 103 -12.91 9.27 21.29
N VAL A 104 -13.18 8.24 22.08
CA VAL A 104 -14.53 7.70 22.25
C VAL A 104 -15.24 8.39 23.42
N LEU A 105 -16.55 8.57 23.29
CA LEU A 105 -17.39 8.90 24.44
C LEU A 105 -17.28 7.77 25.47
N GLN A 106 -17.21 8.11 26.76
CA GLN A 106 -17.24 7.09 27.80
C GLN A 106 -18.64 6.51 27.89
N THR A 107 -18.82 5.35 27.30
CA THR A 107 -19.96 4.49 27.57
C THR A 107 -19.55 3.50 28.68
N PRO A 108 -20.43 3.23 29.66
CA PRO A 108 -20.21 2.16 30.64
C PRO A 108 -19.87 0.85 29.94
N CYS A 109 -18.89 0.12 30.46
CA CYS A 109 -18.58 -1.22 29.96
C CYS A 109 -19.86 -2.06 30.04
N PRO A 110 -20.27 -2.77 28.97
CA PRO A 110 -21.30 -3.80 29.12
C PRO A 110 -20.78 -4.78 30.17
N LYS A 111 -21.51 -4.91 31.28
CA LYS A 111 -21.20 -5.89 32.33
C LYS A 111 -21.42 -7.28 31.72
N GLY A 112 -20.31 -7.92 31.33
CA GLY A 112 -20.18 -9.35 31.11
C GLY A 112 -21.11 -9.97 30.08
N ASP A 113 -20.59 -10.27 28.89
CA ASP A 113 -21.10 -11.42 28.13
C ASP A 113 -20.67 -12.70 28.85
N THR A 114 -21.45 -13.11 29.84
CA THR A 114 -21.50 -14.49 30.33
C THR A 114 -22.06 -15.38 29.21
N TRP A 115 -21.23 -15.78 28.25
CA TRP A 115 -21.53 -16.89 27.32
C TRP A 115 -20.27 -17.70 27.00
N LEU A 116 -19.80 -18.42 28.01
CA LEU A 116 -19.26 -19.78 27.86
C LEU A 116 -19.94 -20.64 28.93
N LYS A 117 -21.27 -20.77 28.85
CA LYS A 117 -21.94 -21.90 29.50
C LYS A 117 -21.60 -23.13 28.64
N TRP A 118 -20.93 -24.08 29.29
CA TRP A 118 -20.69 -25.46 28.89
C TRP A 118 -21.62 -25.95 27.78
N SER A 119 -21.05 -26.32 26.65
CA SER A 119 -21.67 -27.25 25.71
C SER A 119 -20.78 -28.48 25.62
N SER A 120 -21.01 -29.42 26.54
CA SER A 120 -20.66 -30.84 26.37
C SER A 120 -21.25 -31.64 27.54
N GLU A 121 -22.58 -31.75 27.58
CA GLU A 121 -23.24 -32.98 28.01
C GLU A 121 -23.80 -33.63 26.74
N VAL A 122 -23.06 -34.62 26.22
CA VAL A 122 -23.54 -35.95 25.80
C VAL A 122 -22.39 -36.92 26.07
#